data_AF-M3YUE8-F1
#
_entry.id   AF-M3YUE8-F1
#
_cell.length_a   1.000
_cell.length_b   1.000
_cell.length_c   1.000
_cell.angle_alpha   90.00
_cell.angle_beta   90.00
_cell.angle_gamma   90.00
#
_symmetry.space_group_name_H-M   'P 1'
#
loop_
_entity.id
_entity.type
_entity.pdbx_description
1 polymer ?
#
loop_
_entity_poly.entity_id
_entity_poly.type
_entity_poly.pdbx_seq_one_letter_code
_entity_poly.pdbx_strand_id
1 'polypeptide(L)'
;MLGVEETSWSYLFHYICQDRIVYLCITDDDFERSRAFNFLNELKKRFQTTYGSRAQTALPYAMNSEFSSVLAAQLKHHSENKGIDKVVEAQAQVDELKGIMVRNIDLVAQ
;
A
#
# COMPACT_ATOMS: atom_id res chain seq x y z
N MET A 1 24.47 -31.38 13.71
CA MET A 1 24.50 -29.97 13.26
C MET A 1 23.21 -29.75 12.48
N LEU A 2 22.19 -29.20 13.13
CA LEU A 2 20.90 -28.93 12.48
C LEU A 2 20.78 -27.41 12.42
N GLY A 3 20.75 -26.89 11.19
CA GLY A 3 20.67 -25.46 10.93
C GLY A 3 19.34 -24.90 11.41
N VAL A 4 19.40 -23.74 12.04
CA VAL A 4 18.22 -22.91 12.26
C VAL A 4 17.88 -22.31 10.90
N GLU A 5 16.76 -22.70 10.31
CA GLU A 5 16.21 -22.00 9.16
C GLU A 5 15.44 -20.78 9.70
N GLU A 6 16.18 -19.71 10.00
CA GLU A 6 15.60 -18.39 10.27
C GLU A 6 14.99 -17.90 8.96
N THR A 7 13.72 -18.22 8.69
CA THR A 7 12.95 -17.46 7.70
C THR A 7 12.67 -16.09 8.32
N SER A 8 13.59 -15.16 8.16
CA SER A 8 13.34 -13.76 8.52
C SER A 8 12.26 -13.22 7.58
N TRP A 9 10.99 -13.38 7.95
CA TRP A 9 9.87 -12.73 7.28
C TRP A 9 10.08 -11.23 7.39
N SER A 10 10.65 -10.64 6.34
CA SER A 10 10.90 -9.21 6.30
C SER A 10 9.68 -8.57 5.62
N TYR A 11 9.06 -7.63 6.33
CA TYR A 11 7.87 -6.92 5.85
C TYR A 11 8.25 -5.52 5.40
N LEU A 12 7.64 -5.07 4.32
CA LEU A 12 7.77 -3.69 3.84
C LEU A 12 6.50 -2.91 4.14
N PHE A 13 6.68 -1.73 4.72
CA PHE A 13 5.62 -0.74 4.92
C PHE A 13 5.66 0.25 3.76
N HIS A 14 4.57 0.33 3.02
CA HIS A 14 4.42 1.30 1.92
C HIS A 14 3.38 2.33 2.33
N TYR A 15 3.66 3.61 2.12
CA TYR A 15 2.68 4.65 2.38
C TYR A 15 2.72 5.80 1.39
N ILE A 16 1.55 6.39 1.15
CA ILE A 16 1.37 7.68 0.48
C ILE A 16 0.76 8.63 1.50
N CYS A 17 1.39 9.79 1.71
CA CYS A 17 0.81 10.87 2.49
C CYS A 17 0.45 12.01 1.54
N GLN A 18 -0.85 12.32 1.42
CA GLN A 18 -1.33 13.42 0.61
C GLN A 18 -2.47 14.13 1.34
N ASP A 19 -2.42 15.47 1.37
CA ASP A 19 -3.44 16.30 2.01
C ASP A 19 -3.73 15.88 3.47
N ARG A 20 -2.68 15.50 4.23
CA ARG A 20 -2.76 14.99 5.62
C ARG A 20 -3.49 13.66 5.79
N ILE A 21 -3.80 12.95 4.71
CA ILE A 21 -4.34 11.60 4.73
C ILE A 21 -3.22 10.61 4.39
N VAL A 22 -3.07 9.58 5.21
CA VAL A 22 -2.11 8.50 5.01
C VAL A 22 -2.82 7.27 4.46
N TYR A 23 -2.33 6.78 3.33
CA TYR A 23 -2.69 5.48 2.74
C TYR A 23 -1.51 4.55 2.99
N LEU A 24 -1.73 3.45 3.71
CA LEU A 24 -0.66 2.55 4.13
C LEU A 24 -1.04 1.09 3.84
N CYS A 25 -0.05 0.31 3.40
CA CYS A 25 -0.15 -1.14 3.34
C CYS A 25 1.15 -1.79 3.79
N ILE A 26 1.04 -3.07 4.15
CA ILE A 26 2.17 -3.92 4.53
C ILE A 26 2.19 -5.09 3.56
N THR A 27 3.37 -5.43 3.07
CA THR A 27 3.58 -6.57 2.17
C THR A 27 4.76 -7.40 2.65
N ASP A 28 4.83 -8.65 2.19
CA ASP A 28 6.09 -9.38 2.17
C ASP A 28 7.14 -8.59 1.36
N ASP A 29 8.43 -8.79 1.64
CA ASP A 29 9.54 -8.08 1.00
C ASP A 29 9.76 -8.45 -0.47
N ASP A 30 9.28 -9.62 -0.88
CA ASP A 30 9.30 -10.10 -2.26
C ASP A 30 8.15 -9.53 -3.11
N PHE A 31 7.21 -8.81 -2.50
CA PHE A 31 6.11 -8.18 -3.23
C PHE A 31 6.59 -6.97 -4.04
N GLU A 32 6.23 -6.93 -5.33
CA GLU A 32 6.63 -5.85 -6.24
C GLU A 32 6.18 -4.47 -5.70
N ARG A 33 7.13 -3.59 -5.38
CA ARG A 33 6.85 -2.22 -4.90
C ARG A 33 5.88 -1.45 -5.79
N SER A 34 6.00 -1.58 -7.12
CA SER A 34 5.08 -0.97 -8.08
C SER A 34 3.64 -1.42 -7.84
N ARG A 35 3.40 -2.71 -7.58
CA ARG A 35 2.07 -3.23 -7.27
C ARG A 35 1.53 -2.67 -5.96
N ALA A 36 2.39 -2.51 -4.95
CA ALA A 36 1.99 -1.91 -3.67
C ALA A 36 1.57 -0.44 -3.84
N PHE A 37 2.36 0.36 -4.56
CA PHE A 37 2.00 1.76 -4.82
C PHE A 37 0.80 1.91 -5.76
N ASN A 38 0.60 1.01 -6.73
CA ASN A 38 -0.63 0.98 -7.54
C ASN A 38 -1.87 0.77 -6.67
N PHE A 39 -1.81 -0.18 -5.73
CA PHE A 39 -2.89 -0.40 -4.76
C PHE A 39 -3.17 0.87 -3.94
N LEU A 40 -2.13 1.50 -3.39
CA LEU A 40 -2.28 2.73 -2.60
C LEU A 40 -2.84 3.91 -3.42
N ASN A 41 -2.41 4.07 -4.67
CA ASN A 41 -2.93 5.10 -5.57
C ASN A 41 -4.41 4.90 -5.91
N GLU A 42 -4.84 3.65 -6.13
CA GLU A 42 -6.25 3.33 -6.37
C GLU A 42 -7.10 3.57 -5.12
N LEU A 43 -6.62 3.18 -3.93
CA LEU A 43 -7.28 3.52 -2.66
C LEU A 43 -7.40 5.03 -2.48
N LYS A 44 -6.31 5.77 -2.71
CA LYS A 44 -6.29 7.23 -2.64
C LYS A 44 -7.33 7.86 -3.54
N LYS A 45 -7.33 7.49 -4.82
CA LYS A 45 -8.27 7.99 -5.82
C LYS A 45 -9.71 7.78 -5.38
N ARG A 46 -10.07 6.55 -4.99
CA ARG A 46 -11.43 6.21 -4.54
C ARG A 46 -11.82 6.97 -3.27
N PHE A 47 -10.95 6.97 -2.26
CA PHE A 47 -11.20 7.64 -1.00
C PHE A 47 -11.40 9.15 -1.17
N GLN A 48 -10.54 9.81 -1.97
CA GLN A 48 -10.66 11.22 -2.28
C GLN A 48 -11.92 11.54 -3.08
N THR A 49 -12.29 10.67 -4.03
CA THR A 49 -13.52 10.82 -4.83
C THR A 49 -14.77 10.74 -3.95
N THR A 50 -14.80 9.80 -3.00
CA THR A 50 -15.97 9.56 -2.14
C THR A 50 -16.08 10.57 -0.99
N TYR A 51 -14.97 10.88 -0.32
CA TYR A 51 -15.00 11.66 0.93
C TYR A 51 -14.42 13.07 0.79
N GLY A 52 -13.48 13.28 -0.13
CA GLY A 52 -12.84 14.58 -0.35
C GLY A 52 -12.42 15.29 0.94
N SER A 53 -12.89 16.52 1.11
CA SER A 53 -12.59 17.34 2.29
C SER A 53 -13.19 16.83 3.60
N ARG A 54 -14.25 15.98 3.56
CA ARG A 54 -14.89 15.43 4.78
C ARG A 54 -13.93 14.57 5.59
N ALA A 55 -12.91 14.00 4.94
CA ALA A 55 -11.90 13.19 5.60
C ALA A 55 -11.03 14.01 6.58
N GLN A 56 -10.91 15.34 6.39
CA GLN A 56 -10.02 16.19 7.19
C GLN A 56 -10.48 16.36 8.64
N THR A 57 -11.77 16.19 8.90
CA THR A 57 -12.38 16.36 10.23
C THR A 57 -13.08 15.08 10.68
N ALA A 58 -12.70 13.95 10.12
CA ALA A 58 -13.29 12.66 10.41
C ALA A 58 -13.03 12.28 11.88
N LEU A 59 -14.06 11.80 12.57
CA LEU A 59 -13.87 11.07 13.81
C LEU A 59 -13.20 9.72 13.51
N PRO A 60 -12.56 9.09 14.51
CA PRO A 60 -12.01 7.75 14.35
C PRO A 60 -13.05 6.78 13.76
N TYR A 61 -12.62 6.01 12.76
CA TYR A 61 -13.43 5.00 12.07
C TYR A 61 -14.70 5.49 11.36
N ALA A 62 -14.92 6.80 11.22
CA ALA A 62 -16.13 7.36 10.62
C ALA A 62 -16.44 6.82 9.21
N MET A 63 -15.41 6.43 8.46
CA MET A 63 -15.52 5.97 7.06
C MET A 63 -15.37 4.44 6.96
N ASN A 64 -15.12 3.75 8.07
CA ASN A 64 -14.71 2.34 8.05
C ASN A 64 -15.82 1.40 7.55
N SER A 65 -17.06 1.61 7.99
CA SER A 65 -18.20 0.76 7.60
C SER A 65 -18.42 0.74 6.08
N GLU A 66 -18.24 1.89 5.42
CA GLU A 66 -18.41 2.03 3.98
C GLU A 66 -17.15 1.60 3.22
N PHE A 67 -15.99 2.13 3.62
CA PHE A 67 -14.76 1.98 2.84
C PHE A 67 -14.05 0.65 3.04
N SER A 68 -14.31 -0.08 4.14
CA SER A 68 -13.67 -1.38 4.39
C SER A 68 -13.95 -2.41 3.29
N SER A 69 -15.16 -2.42 2.73
CA SER A 69 -15.53 -3.30 1.62
C SER A 69 -14.75 -2.99 0.34
N VAL A 70 -14.56 -1.70 0.04
CA VAL A 70 -13.74 -1.22 -1.08
C VAL A 70 -12.28 -1.62 -0.88
N LEU A 71 -11.75 -1.43 0.33
CA LEU A 71 -10.39 -1.79 0.69
C LEU A 71 -10.15 -3.29 0.52
N ALA A 72 -11.05 -4.14 1.03
CA ALA A 72 -10.94 -5.59 0.89
C ALA A 72 -10.99 -6.05 -0.57
N ALA A 73 -11.87 -5.45 -1.39
CA ALA A 73 -11.98 -5.77 -2.81
C ALA A 73 -10.69 -5.39 -3.57
N GLN A 74 -10.14 -4.20 -3.31
CA GLN A 74 -8.89 -3.77 -3.94
C GLN A 74 -7.69 -4.59 -3.45
N LEU A 75 -7.65 -4.94 -2.17
CA LEU A 75 -6.58 -5.79 -1.62
C LEU A 75 -6.54 -7.13 -2.36
N LYS A 76 -7.70 -7.81 -2.49
CA LYS A 76 -7.78 -9.07 -3.24
C LYS A 76 -7.34 -8.90 -4.69
N HIS A 77 -7.83 -7.86 -5.37
CA HIS A 77 -7.50 -7.60 -6.77
C HIS A 77 -6.00 -7.40 -7.00
N HIS A 78 -5.34 -6.61 -6.14
CA HIS A 78 -3.93 -6.27 -6.28
C HIS A 78 -2.99 -7.36 -5.75
N SER A 79 -3.45 -8.26 -4.88
CA SER A 79 -2.66 -9.41 -4.42
C SER A 79 -2.59 -10.54 -5.46
N GLU A 80 -3.64 -10.75 -6.26
CA GLU A 80 -3.67 -11.78 -7.31
C GLU A 80 -2.65 -11.49 -8.43
N ASN A 81 -1.70 -12.40 -8.66
CA ASN A 81 -0.72 -12.27 -9.76
C ASN A 81 -1.37 -12.68 -11.09
N LYS A 82 -2.12 -11.78 -11.71
CA LYS A 82 -2.63 -11.97 -13.07
C LYS A 82 -1.50 -11.60 -14.02
N GLY A 83 -0.94 -12.61 -14.70
CA GLY A 83 0.06 -12.41 -15.75
C GLY A 83 -0.51 -11.54 -16.86
N ILE A 84 -0.33 -10.23 -16.75
CA ILE A 84 -0.71 -9.24 -17.76
C ILE A 84 0.57 -8.82 -18.47
N ASP A 85 0.51 -8.66 -19.79
CA ASP A 85 1.63 -8.21 -20.65
C ASP A 85 2.15 -6.85 -20.19
N LYS A 86 3.26 -6.89 -19.44
CA LYS A 86 3.64 -5.88 -18.45
C LYS A 86 4.59 -4.79 -18.96
N VAL A 87 4.94 -4.71 -20.23
CA VAL A 87 6.12 -3.89 -20.62
C VAL A 87 5.82 -2.38 -20.63
N VAL A 88 4.71 -1.95 -21.23
CA VAL A 88 4.40 -0.51 -21.35
C VAL A 88 3.86 0.05 -20.04
N GLU A 89 3.04 -0.70 -19.32
CA GLU A 89 2.45 -0.26 -18.06
C GLU A 89 3.48 -0.25 -16.92
N ALA A 90 4.41 -1.23 -16.89
CA ALA A 90 5.46 -1.25 -15.87
C ALA A 90 6.43 -0.07 -16.01
N GLN A 91 6.72 0.42 -17.23
CA GLN A 91 7.67 1.51 -17.41
C GLN A 91 7.17 2.83 -16.80
N ALA A 92 5.89 3.16 -17.00
CA ALA A 92 5.27 4.32 -16.37
C ALA A 92 5.21 4.19 -14.84
N GLN A 93 4.94 2.98 -14.33
CA GLN A 93 4.92 2.70 -12.90
C GLN A 93 6.31 2.79 -12.26
N VAL A 94 7.36 2.31 -12.94
CA VAL A 94 8.75 2.41 -12.48
C VAL A 94 9.21 3.85 -12.38
N ASP A 95 8.76 4.72 -13.29
CA ASP A 95 9.08 6.15 -13.24
C ASP A 95 8.46 6.85 -12.01
N GLU A 96 7.26 6.44 -11.58
CA GLU A 96 6.60 6.97 -10.38
C GLU A 96 7.34 6.59 -9.09
N LEU A 97 8.07 5.47 -9.08
CA LEU A 97 8.86 5.02 -7.93
C LEU A 97 10.15 5.82 -7.70
N LYS A 98 10.61 6.62 -8.69
CA LYS A 98 11.91 7.32 -8.63
C LYS A 98 12.04 8.32 -7.48
N GLY A 99 10.92 8.79 -6.91
CA GLY A 99 10.89 9.72 -5.78
C GLY A 99 10.65 9.08 -4.41
N ILE A 100 10.47 7.76 -4.34
CA ILE A 100 10.04 7.08 -3.11
C ILE A 100 11.25 6.78 -2.24
N MET A 101 11.31 7.44 -1.08
CA MET A 101 12.36 7.21 -0.10
C MET A 101 12.07 5.93 0.69
N VAL A 102 13.04 5.01 0.72
CA VAL A 102 13.04 3.85 1.59
C VAL A 102 13.81 4.19 2.85
N ARG A 103 13.21 3.95 4.02
CA ARG A 103 13.83 4.17 5.33
C ARG A 103 13.52 2.99 6.24
N ASN A 104 14.48 2.64 7.10
CA ASN A 104 14.23 1.70 8.19
C ASN A 104 13.28 2.36 9.19
N ILE A 105 12.33 1.59 9.71
CA ILE A 105 11.44 2.01 10.79
C ILE A 105 12.03 1.44 12.08
N ASP A 106 12.63 2.30 12.91
CA ASP A 106 13.04 1.92 14.25
C ASP A 106 11.78 1.82 15.13
N LEU A 107 11.28 0.60 15.30
CA LEU A 107 10.18 0.33 16.22
C LEU A 107 10.72 0.42 17.66
N VAL A 108 10.49 1.55 18.32
CA VAL A 108 10.71 1.67 19.76
C VAL A 108 9.51 1.03 20.46
N ALA A 109 9.62 -0.24 20.80
CA ALA A 109 8.70 -0.89 21.74
C ALA A 109 8.97 -0.33 23.15
N GLN A 110 7.92 0.13 23.84
CA GLN A 110 7.96 0.50 25.27
C GLN A 110 7.60 -0.69 26.14
#